data_AF-A0A1Q7WMS2-F1
#
_entry.id   AF-A0A1Q7WMS2-F1
#
_cell.length_a   1.000
_cell.length_b   1.000
_cell.length_c   1.000
_cell.angle_alpha   90.00
_cell.angle_beta   90.00
_cell.angle_gamma   90.00
#
_symmetry.space_group_name_H-M   'P 1'
#
loop_
_entity.id
_entity.type
_entity.pdbx_description
1 polymer ?
#
loop_
_entity_poly.entity_id
_entity_poly.type
_entity_poly.pdbx_seq_one_letter_code
_entity_poly.pdbx_strand_id
1 'polypeptide(L)'
;MSEAMSRREKLERWATVLEDCGATSLRPFHDLEFIAARDQDGLRVANSPLAMAYRDALLRQSGLGSDRFGDGVEFFGLSRRQAHRVLCSCGYLGTMRGTEVARRIRK
;
A
#
# COMPACT_ATOMS: atom_id res chain seq x y z
N MET A 1 11.66 -24.39 -7.71
CA MET A 1 10.30 -23.82 -7.69
C MET A 1 10.35 -22.61 -6.78
N SER A 2 10.27 -21.40 -7.34
CA SER A 2 10.22 -20.18 -6.52
C SER A 2 8.90 -20.18 -5.78
N GLU A 3 8.93 -20.42 -4.47
CA GLU A 3 7.74 -20.35 -3.65
C GLU A 3 7.24 -18.90 -3.69
N ALA A 4 6.03 -18.70 -4.22
CA ALA A 4 5.45 -17.38 -4.30
C ALA A 4 5.34 -16.80 -2.89
N MET A 5 5.80 -15.56 -2.68
CA MET A 5 5.77 -14.92 -1.36
C MET A 5 4.40 -15.10 -0.71
N SER A 6 4.38 -15.59 0.52
CA SER A 6 3.16 -15.65 1.32
C SER A 6 2.63 -14.24 1.54
N ARG A 7 1.33 -14.13 1.86
CA ARG A 7 0.70 -12.85 2.22
C ARG A 7 1.47 -12.11 3.31
N ARG A 8 1.96 -12.83 4.32
CA ARG A 8 2.72 -12.25 5.44
C ARG A 8 4.06 -11.68 4.97
N GLU A 9 4.79 -12.40 4.12
CA GLU A 9 6.07 -11.92 3.58
C GLU A 9 5.89 -10.71 2.67
N LYS A 10 4.82 -10.66 1.87
CA LYS A 10 4.50 -9.48 1.05
C LYS A 10 4.29 -8.24 1.92
N LEU A 11 3.48 -8.37 2.97
CA LEU A 11 3.20 -7.28 3.90
C LEU A 11 4.44 -6.85 4.67
N GLU A 12 5.28 -7.79 5.11
CA GLU A 12 6.52 -7.47 5.81
C GLU A 12 7.50 -6.75 4.88
N ARG A 13 7.69 -7.23 3.65
CA ARG A 13 8.54 -6.55 2.66
C ARG A 13 8.03 -5.14 2.37
N TRP A 14 6.73 -4.96 2.22
CA TRP A 14 6.14 -3.64 2.02
C TRP A 14 6.40 -2.71 3.21
N ALA A 15 6.27 -3.22 4.45
CA ALA A 15 6.59 -2.47 5.65
C ALA A 15 8.06 -2.03 5.68
N THR A 16 9.01 -2.91 5.36
CA THR A 16 10.44 -2.57 5.24
C THR A 16 10.67 -1.49 4.18
N VAL A 17 10.07 -1.61 3.00
CA VAL A 17 10.18 -0.60 1.92
C VAL A 17 9.72 0.78 2.40
N LEU A 18 8.66 0.85 3.22
CA LEU A 18 8.13 2.11 3.73
C LEU A 18 9.00 2.71 4.85
N GLU A 19 9.69 1.88 5.63
CA GLU A 19 10.67 2.31 6.63
C GLU A 19 11.93 2.86 5.95
N ASP A 20 12.42 2.18 4.92
CA ASP A 20 13.65 2.52 4.19
C ASP A 20 13.48 3.67 3.19
N CYS A 21 12.23 3.95 2.77
CA CYS A 21 11.90 4.93 1.75
C CYS A 21 12.42 6.35 2.06
N GLY A 22 12.71 6.68 3.33
CA GLY A 22 13.30 7.96 3.74
C GLY A 22 12.41 9.18 3.48
N ALA A 23 11.24 9.00 2.86
CA ALA A 23 10.30 10.07 2.60
C ALA A 23 9.76 10.63 3.92
N THR A 24 9.90 11.94 4.07
CA THR A 24 9.32 12.69 5.19
C THR A 24 7.80 12.71 5.13
N SER A 25 7.21 12.52 3.93
CA SER A 25 5.77 12.54 3.68
C SER A 25 5.38 11.67 2.49
N LEU A 26 4.46 10.72 2.70
CA LEU A 26 3.77 9.97 1.66
C LEU A 26 2.41 10.61 1.36
N ARG A 27 1.94 10.45 0.14
CA ARG A 27 0.62 10.96 -0.27
C ARG A 27 -0.46 9.90 -0.01
N PRO A 28 -1.43 10.16 0.89
CA PRO A 28 -2.56 9.26 1.09
C PRO A 28 -3.52 9.31 -0.11
N PHE A 29 -4.40 8.32 -0.19
CA PHE A 29 -5.65 8.43 -0.94
C PHE A 29 -6.64 9.29 -0.14
N HIS A 30 -7.60 9.87 -0.85
CA HIS A 30 -8.64 10.71 -0.26
C HIS A 30 -10.02 10.18 -0.64
N ASP A 31 -11.00 10.41 0.23
CA ASP A 31 -12.42 10.20 -0.03
C ASP A 31 -12.77 8.77 -0.48
N LEU A 32 -11.98 7.77 -0.07
CA LEU A 32 -12.23 6.37 -0.44
C LEU A 32 -13.61 5.90 0.04
N GLU A 33 -14.13 6.45 1.14
CA GLU A 33 -15.46 6.18 1.66
C GLU A 33 -16.60 6.63 0.74
N PHE A 34 -16.36 7.60 -0.16
CA PHE A 34 -17.36 8.15 -1.07
C PHE A 34 -17.22 7.61 -2.50
N ILE A 35 -16.13 6.93 -2.81
CA ILE A 35 -15.87 6.35 -4.12
C ILE A 35 -16.39 4.91 -4.15
N ALA A 36 -17.17 4.57 -5.18
CA ALA A 36 -17.68 3.21 -5.33
C ALA A 36 -16.53 2.20 -5.49
N ALA A 37 -16.70 1.00 -4.95
CA ALA A 37 -15.66 -0.03 -4.90
C ALA A 37 -14.96 -0.26 -6.26
N ARG A 38 -15.72 -0.40 -7.35
CA ARG A 38 -15.19 -0.60 -8.71
C ARG A 38 -14.35 0.59 -9.21
N ASP A 39 -14.69 1.80 -8.79
CA ASP A 39 -14.02 3.03 -9.24
C ASP A 39 -12.75 3.26 -8.43
N GLN A 40 -12.69 2.75 -7.18
CA GLN A 40 -11.47 2.77 -6.37
C GLN A 40 -10.33 2.02 -7.04
N ASP A 41 -10.61 0.92 -7.74
CA ASP A 41 -9.58 0.00 -8.26
C ASP A 41 -8.64 0.69 -9.25
N GLY A 42 -9.16 1.67 -10.00
CA GLY A 42 -8.39 2.47 -10.95
C GLY A 42 -7.57 3.60 -10.34
N LEU A 43 -7.79 3.94 -9.06
CA LEU A 43 -7.15 5.07 -8.40
C LEU A 43 -5.64 4.86 -8.32
N ARG A 44 -4.91 5.95 -8.56
CA ARG A 44 -3.45 5.98 -8.50
C ARG A 44 -2.98 7.31 -7.97
N VAL A 45 -2.09 7.26 -6.97
CA VAL A 45 -1.53 8.45 -6.33
C VAL A 45 -0.01 8.35 -6.34
N ALA A 46 0.65 9.34 -6.93
CA ALA A 46 2.10 9.42 -6.94
C ALA A 46 2.65 9.62 -5.52
N ASN A 47 3.81 9.04 -5.20
CA ASN A 47 4.40 9.06 -3.86
C ASN A 47 3.48 8.51 -2.75
N SER A 48 2.52 7.64 -3.11
CA SER A 48 1.72 6.89 -2.14
C SER A 48 2.47 5.67 -1.58
N PRO A 49 1.96 5.04 -0.51
CA PRO A 49 2.50 3.77 -0.04
C PRO A 49 2.54 2.66 -1.11
N LEU A 50 1.56 2.63 -2.02
CA LEU A 50 1.53 1.69 -3.15
C LEU A 50 2.57 2.04 -4.22
N ALA A 51 2.80 3.33 -4.47
CA ALA A 51 3.87 3.76 -5.36
C ALA A 51 5.26 3.35 -4.82
N MET A 52 5.46 3.38 -3.49
CA MET A 52 6.72 2.88 -2.90
C MET A 52 6.83 1.37 -3.04
N ALA A 53 5.74 0.63 -2.82
CA ALA A 53 5.70 -0.82 -3.01
C ALA A 53 6.09 -1.21 -4.45
N TYR A 54 5.54 -0.52 -5.45
CA TYR A 54 5.80 -0.82 -6.85
C TYR A 54 7.24 -0.48 -7.29
N ARG A 55 7.93 0.44 -6.60
CA ARG A 55 9.35 0.70 -6.85
C ARG A 55 10.24 -0.48 -6.43
N ASP A 56 9.78 -1.31 -5.51
CA ASP A 56 10.53 -2.47 -5.06
C ASP A 56 10.55 -3.58 -6.10
N ALA A 57 11.75 -4.00 -6.52
CA ALA A 57 11.91 -5.03 -7.53
C ALA A 57 11.41 -6.39 -7.05
N LEU A 58 11.55 -6.72 -5.75
CA LEU A 58 11.12 -8.01 -5.22
C LEU A 58 9.60 -8.12 -5.22
N LEU A 59 8.88 -7.09 -4.79
CA LEU A 59 7.42 -7.05 -4.84
C LEU A 59 6.88 -7.14 -6.28
N ARG A 60 7.51 -6.45 -7.24
CA ARG A 60 7.14 -6.56 -8.68
C ARG A 60 7.36 -7.96 -9.22
N GLN A 61 8.53 -8.55 -8.99
CA GLN A 61 8.84 -9.91 -9.42
C GLN A 61 7.93 -10.96 -8.78
N SER A 62 7.38 -10.65 -7.61
CA SER A 62 6.44 -11.52 -6.89
C SER A 62 4.99 -11.37 -7.33
N GLY A 63 4.71 -10.48 -8.29
CA GLY A 63 3.40 -10.34 -8.94
C GLY A 63 2.67 -9.02 -8.71
N LEU A 64 3.30 -7.99 -8.14
CA LEU A 64 2.68 -6.66 -8.03
C LEU A 64 2.66 -5.97 -9.41
N GLY A 65 1.50 -5.95 -10.07
CA GLY A 65 1.34 -5.48 -11.45
C GLY A 65 1.40 -3.96 -11.64
N SER A 66 0.93 -3.18 -10.65
CA SER A 66 1.05 -1.71 -10.64
C SER A 66 0.93 -1.13 -9.23
N ASP A 67 1.00 0.19 -9.13
CA ASP A 67 0.72 1.01 -7.93
C ASP A 67 -0.74 1.51 -7.87
N ARG A 68 -1.64 0.96 -8.69
CA ARG A 68 -3.08 1.21 -8.58
C ARG A 68 -3.63 0.59 -7.30
N PHE A 69 -4.68 1.20 -6.78
CA PHE A 69 -5.34 0.76 -5.55
C PHE A 69 -5.81 -0.69 -5.65
N GLY A 70 -6.50 -1.07 -6.73
CA GLY A 70 -7.01 -2.43 -6.92
C GLY A 70 -5.90 -3.47 -6.90
N ASP A 71 -4.88 -3.29 -7.75
CA ASP A 71 -3.72 -4.18 -7.85
C ASP A 71 -3.00 -4.34 -6.51
N GLY A 72 -2.84 -3.24 -5.76
CA GLY A 72 -2.26 -3.28 -4.42
C GLY A 72 -3.12 -4.07 -3.42
N VAL A 73 -4.42 -3.80 -3.39
CA VAL A 73 -5.38 -4.48 -2.50
C VAL A 73 -5.39 -5.99 -2.75
N GLU A 74 -5.46 -6.40 -4.01
CA GLU A 74 -5.43 -7.79 -4.42
C GLU A 74 -4.10 -8.45 -4.07
N PHE A 75 -2.98 -7.85 -4.50
CA PHE A 75 -1.65 -8.42 -4.33
C PHE A 75 -1.28 -8.66 -2.85
N PHE A 76 -1.62 -7.70 -1.98
CA PHE A 76 -1.37 -7.76 -0.54
C PHE A 76 -2.47 -8.50 0.24
N GLY A 77 -3.55 -8.95 -0.42
CA GLY A 77 -4.67 -9.62 0.22
C GLY A 77 -5.30 -8.76 1.31
N LEU A 78 -5.55 -7.49 1.03
CA LEU A 78 -6.22 -6.57 1.94
C LEU A 78 -7.73 -6.63 1.72
N SER A 79 -8.51 -6.58 2.79
CA SER A 79 -9.90 -6.15 2.67
C SER A 79 -9.94 -4.65 2.35
N ARG A 80 -11.00 -4.19 1.68
CA ARG A 80 -11.22 -2.74 1.43
C ARG A 80 -11.17 -1.92 2.71
N ARG A 81 -11.67 -2.47 3.82
CA ARG A 81 -11.59 -1.82 5.14
C ARG A 81 -10.15 -1.68 5.65
N GLN A 82 -9.31 -2.70 5.47
CA GLN A 82 -7.88 -2.62 5.81
C GLN A 82 -7.16 -1.62 4.91
N ALA A 83 -7.41 -1.68 3.60
CA ALA A 83 -6.87 -0.75 2.63
C ALA A 83 -7.25 0.69 2.98
N HIS A 84 -8.52 0.95 3.30
CA HIS A 84 -8.99 2.27 3.75
C HIS A 84 -8.21 2.76 4.99
N ARG A 85 -8.07 1.92 6.02
CA ARG A 85 -7.35 2.28 7.26
C ARG A 85 -5.87 2.61 7.05
N VAL A 86 -5.23 1.94 6.08
CA VAL A 86 -3.78 2.04 5.83
C VAL A 86 -3.46 3.11 4.79
N LEU A 87 -4.33 3.31 3.80
CA LEU A 87 -4.02 4.10 2.61
C LEU A 87 -4.74 5.46 2.57
N CYS A 88 -5.80 5.66 3.35
CA CYS A 88 -6.56 6.91 3.33
C CYS A 88 -6.10 7.91 4.38
N SER A 89 -6.23 9.20 4.06
CA SER A 89 -5.91 10.31 4.95
C SER A 89 -6.71 10.29 6.25
N CYS A 90 -7.92 9.70 6.26
CA CYS A 90 -8.81 9.69 7.42
C CYS A 90 -8.17 9.09 8.68
N GLY A 91 -7.18 8.21 8.51
CA GLY A 91 -6.46 7.63 9.62
C GLY A 91 -5.28 8.45 10.14
N TYR A 92 -4.86 9.54 9.49
CA TYR A 92 -3.59 10.22 9.76
C TYR A 92 -3.83 11.68 10.16
N LEU A 93 -3.21 12.11 11.26
CA LEU A 93 -3.22 13.51 11.69
C LEU A 93 -1.98 14.20 11.10
N GLY A 94 -2.17 14.97 10.04
CA GLY A 94 -1.08 15.67 9.35
C GLY A 94 -0.38 14.80 8.31
N THR A 95 0.91 14.54 8.51
CA THR A 95 1.76 13.87 7.51
C THR A 95 1.69 12.35 7.62
N MET A 96 1.36 11.65 6.53
CA MET A 96 1.47 10.21 6.44
C MET A 96 2.95 9.80 6.34
N ARG A 97 3.53 9.30 7.44
CA ARG A 97 4.93 8.83 7.48
C ARG A 97 5.02 7.35 7.14
N GLY A 98 6.03 6.96 6.35
CA GLY A 98 6.24 5.57 5.95
C GLY A 98 6.31 4.60 7.13
N THR A 99 7.03 4.97 8.19
CA THR A 99 7.13 4.18 9.44
C THR A 99 5.78 3.97 10.14
N GLU A 100 4.87 4.95 10.08
CA GLU A 100 3.53 4.81 10.63
C GLU A 100 2.67 3.86 9.79
N VAL A 101 2.76 3.97 8.46
CA VAL A 101 2.07 3.05 7.55
C VAL A 101 2.58 1.61 7.75
N ALA A 102 3.90 1.42 7.83
CA ALA A 102 4.54 0.13 8.10
C ALA A 102 4.01 -0.52 9.40
N ARG A 103 3.92 0.26 10.48
CA ARG A 103 3.33 -0.20 11.76
C ARG A 103 1.87 -0.63 11.62
N ARG A 104 1.08 0.00 10.75
CA ARG A 104 -0.34 -0.38 10.52
C ARG A 104 -0.48 -1.62 9.65
N ILE A 105 0.43 -1.81 8.70
CA ILE A 105 0.46 -3.00 7.82
C ILE A 105 0.73 -4.28 8.61
N ARG A 106 1.57 -4.21 9.65
CA ARG A 106 1.93 -5.35 10.51
C ARG A 106 0.86 -5.73 11.56
N LYS A 107 -0.22 -4.95 11.68
CA LYS A 107 -1.33 -5.20 12.63
C LYS A 107 -2.47 -5.95 11.97
#